data_AF-A0A3R8VFI5-F1
#
_entry.id   AF-A0A3R8VFI5-F1
#
_cell.length_a   1.000
_cell.length_b   1.000
_cell.length_c   1.000
_cell.angle_alpha   90.00
_cell.angle_beta   90.00
_cell.angle_gamma   90.00
#
_symmetry.space_group_name_H-M   'P 1'
#
loop_
_entity.id
_entity.type
_entity.pdbx_description
1 polymer ?
#
loop_
_entity_poly.entity_id
_entity_poly.type
_entity_poly.pdbx_seq_one_letter_code
_entity_poly.pdbx_strand_id
1 'polypeptide(L)'
;MSFFDTLQLQTTQERQALFAVPVIRDALAGHVSLDSYVAFLTQAYHHVRHTVPLMMACGARLPSRLEWLRGAVCEYIEEEYGHEQWILDDIKACGGDWQAVRDGRPALPIELMVAYLYDVIARGNPVGLFGMVNVLEGTSIALATQAAGTIQSTLALPDRAFSYLSSHGALDQDHMVTYKRLMDRLDDADDQRAVIYAAKVVYRLYTDMFQGLPRAGLQEVRHALA
;
A
#
# COMPACT_ATOMS: atom_id res chain seq x y z
N MET A 1 -7.17 -18.77 -19.26
CA MET A 1 -6.48 -17.62 -18.63
C MET A 1 -6.64 -17.80 -17.13
N SER A 2 -5.59 -17.61 -16.34
CA SER A 2 -5.69 -17.80 -14.89
C SER A 2 -6.51 -16.66 -14.25
N PHE A 3 -6.98 -16.83 -13.01
CA PHE A 3 -7.68 -15.73 -12.33
C PHE A 3 -6.72 -14.56 -12.10
N PHE A 4 -5.47 -14.82 -11.71
CA PHE A 4 -4.47 -13.77 -11.54
C PHE A 4 -4.28 -12.95 -12.83
N ASP A 5 -4.14 -13.60 -13.99
CA ASP A 5 -4.00 -12.89 -15.27
C ASP A 5 -5.24 -12.03 -15.57
N THR A 6 -6.43 -12.53 -15.21
CA THR A 6 -7.70 -11.79 -15.33
C THR A 6 -7.73 -10.57 -14.42
N LEU A 7 -7.29 -10.72 -13.17
CA LEU A 7 -7.18 -9.64 -12.22
C LEU A 7 -6.24 -8.54 -12.73
N GLN A 8 -5.06 -8.91 -13.25
CA GLN A 8 -4.10 -7.96 -13.82
C GLN A 8 -4.67 -7.22 -15.04
N LEU A 9 -5.36 -7.94 -15.92
CA LEU A 9 -5.99 -7.34 -17.11
C LEU A 9 -7.09 -6.36 -16.71
N GLN A 10 -7.99 -6.77 -15.81
CA GLN A 10 -9.15 -5.97 -15.44
C GLN A 10 -8.83 -4.75 -14.59
N THR A 11 -7.65 -4.68 -13.98
CA THR A 11 -7.17 -3.55 -13.17
C THR A 11 -6.10 -2.71 -13.87
N THR A 12 -5.85 -2.97 -15.17
CA THR A 12 -4.79 -2.29 -15.92
C THR A 12 -5.01 -0.79 -16.02
N GLN A 13 -6.26 -0.33 -16.20
CA GLN A 13 -6.58 1.09 -16.31
C GLN A 13 -6.27 1.83 -15.01
N GLU A 14 -6.71 1.27 -13.87
CA GLU A 14 -6.50 1.86 -12.56
C GLU A 14 -5.01 1.88 -12.18
N ARG A 15 -4.28 0.80 -12.49
CA ARG A 15 -2.82 0.75 -12.32
C ARG A 15 -2.09 1.81 -13.16
N GLN A 16 -2.48 1.99 -14.42
CA GLN A 16 -1.91 3.03 -15.29
C GLN A 16 -2.19 4.44 -14.76
N ALA A 17 -3.38 4.70 -14.23
CA ALA A 17 -3.73 5.98 -13.63
C ALA A 17 -2.85 6.30 -12.42
N LEU A 18 -2.58 5.32 -11.56
CA LEU A 18 -1.67 5.45 -10.42
C LEU A 18 -0.25 5.83 -10.88
N PHE A 19 0.34 5.08 -11.81
CA PHE A 19 1.69 5.38 -12.30
C PHE A 19 1.80 6.68 -13.11
N ALA A 20 0.66 7.23 -13.56
CA ALA A 20 0.62 8.52 -14.23
C ALA A 20 0.66 9.71 -13.25
N VAL A 21 0.47 9.49 -11.94
CA VAL A 21 0.45 10.57 -10.94
C VAL A 21 1.80 11.29 -10.94
N PRO A 22 1.82 12.64 -10.99
CA PRO A 22 3.07 13.39 -11.13
C PRO A 22 4.11 13.11 -10.04
N VAL A 23 3.72 13.02 -8.75
CA VAL A 23 4.68 12.76 -7.66
C VAL A 23 5.37 11.40 -7.81
N ILE A 24 4.67 10.39 -8.34
CA ILE A 24 5.25 9.07 -8.63
C ILE A 24 6.27 9.18 -9.76
N ARG A 25 5.91 9.86 -10.86
CA ARG A 25 6.82 10.06 -11.99
C ARG A 25 8.05 10.88 -11.61
N ASP A 26 7.85 11.90 -10.79
CA ASP A 26 8.91 12.76 -10.29
C ASP A 26 9.89 11.94 -9.41
N ALA A 27 9.37 11.13 -8.48
CA ALA A 27 10.19 10.25 -7.64
C ALA A 27 10.99 9.23 -8.46
N LEU A 28 10.37 8.58 -9.46
CA LEU A 28 11.05 7.65 -10.37
C LEU A 28 12.12 8.34 -11.23
N ALA A 29 11.96 9.63 -11.51
CA ALA A 29 12.94 10.45 -12.23
C ALA A 29 13.98 11.11 -11.29
N GLY A 30 13.90 10.87 -9.97
CA GLY A 30 14.78 11.44 -8.96
C GLY A 30 14.49 12.89 -8.57
N HIS A 31 13.35 13.43 -8.97
CA HIS A 31 12.87 14.75 -8.58
C HIS A 31 12.00 14.66 -7.33
N VAL A 32 12.63 14.44 -6.17
CA VAL A 32 11.94 14.26 -4.88
C VAL A 32 12.38 15.32 -3.87
N SER A 33 11.49 15.74 -2.98
CA SER A 33 11.84 16.55 -1.80
C SER A 33 11.71 15.75 -0.52
N LEU A 34 12.43 16.15 0.52
CA LEU A 34 12.28 15.56 1.86
C LEU A 34 10.83 15.61 2.34
N ASP A 35 10.16 16.76 2.13
CA ASP A 35 8.75 16.94 2.49
C ASP A 35 7.83 15.95 1.78
N SER A 36 8.04 15.70 0.47
CA SER A 36 7.25 14.71 -0.28
C SER A 36 7.49 13.28 0.21
N TYR A 37 8.72 12.96 0.60
CA TYR A 37 9.07 11.63 1.10
C TYR A 37 8.47 11.39 2.49
N VAL A 38 8.61 12.36 3.41
CA VAL A 38 8.00 12.29 4.74
C VAL A 38 6.47 12.26 4.65
N ALA A 39 5.86 13.01 3.73
CA ALA A 39 4.42 12.99 3.49
C ALA A 39 3.95 11.61 2.99
N PHE A 40 4.70 10.98 2.08
CA PHE A 40 4.45 9.60 1.64
C PHE A 40 4.53 8.62 2.81
N LEU A 41 5.62 8.63 3.59
CA LEU A 41 5.79 7.75 4.75
C LEU A 41 4.67 7.93 5.78
N THR A 42 4.21 9.18 5.98
CA THR A 42 3.07 9.48 6.86
C THR A 42 1.81 8.76 6.40
N GLN A 43 1.49 8.81 5.11
CA GLN A 43 0.32 8.10 4.58
C GLN A 43 0.51 6.58 4.61
N ALA A 44 1.72 6.10 4.33
CA ALA A 44 2.07 4.69 4.40
C ALA A 44 1.81 4.12 5.80
N TYR A 45 2.31 4.80 6.85
CA TYR A 45 2.10 4.41 8.24
C TYR A 45 0.62 4.17 8.55
N HIS A 46 -0.25 5.08 8.10
CA HIS A 46 -1.66 5.03 8.43
C HIS A 46 -2.43 3.90 7.76
N HIS A 47 -1.98 3.32 6.65
CA HIS A 47 -2.60 2.10 6.13
C HIS A 47 -1.86 0.83 6.57
N VAL A 48 -0.53 0.84 6.66
CA VAL A 48 0.28 -0.33 7.07
C VAL A 48 -0.04 -0.77 8.49
N ARG A 49 -0.30 0.17 9.41
CA ARG A 49 -0.74 -0.16 10.78
C ARG A 49 -2.06 -0.95 10.85
N HIS A 50 -2.82 -0.99 9.74
CA HIS A 50 -4.05 -1.75 9.63
C HIS A 50 -3.88 -3.07 8.87
N THR A 51 -2.74 -3.36 8.24
CA THR A 51 -2.50 -4.60 7.48
C THR A 51 -2.82 -5.84 8.33
N VAL A 52 -2.13 -5.99 9.47
CA VAL A 52 -2.36 -7.13 10.38
C VAL A 52 -3.79 -7.17 10.94
N PRO A 53 -4.35 -6.08 11.50
CA PRO A 53 -5.75 -6.07 11.94
C PRO A 53 -6.77 -6.44 10.86
N LEU A 54 -6.59 -5.98 9.61
CA LEU A 54 -7.45 -6.33 8.49
C LEU A 54 -7.31 -7.81 8.13
N MET A 55 -6.09 -8.34 8.11
CA MET A 55 -5.84 -9.76 7.86
C MET A 55 -6.47 -10.65 8.93
N MET A 56 -6.35 -10.29 10.21
CA MET A 56 -7.02 -11.00 11.30
C MET A 56 -8.55 -10.99 11.13
N ALA A 57 -9.13 -9.83 10.80
CA ALA A 57 -10.57 -9.69 10.58
C ALA A 57 -11.06 -10.49 9.36
N CYS A 58 -10.30 -10.47 8.26
CA CYS A 58 -10.57 -11.27 7.06
C CYS A 58 -10.50 -12.75 7.38
N GLY A 59 -9.39 -13.19 7.97
CA GLY A 59 -9.16 -14.55 8.43
C GLY A 59 -10.36 -15.05 9.22
N ALA A 60 -10.77 -14.35 10.28
CA ALA A 60 -11.91 -14.72 11.12
C ALA A 60 -13.24 -14.92 10.37
N ARG A 61 -13.43 -14.30 9.20
CA ARG A 61 -14.68 -14.35 8.42
C ARG A 61 -14.63 -15.22 7.17
N LEU A 62 -13.46 -15.74 6.79
CA LEU A 62 -13.37 -16.67 5.66
C LEU A 62 -14.26 -17.91 5.90
N PRO A 63 -15.00 -18.39 4.89
CA PRO A 63 -15.80 -19.61 5.01
C PRO A 63 -14.91 -20.86 5.05
N SER A 64 -15.41 -21.97 5.59
CA SER A 64 -14.65 -23.23 5.69
C SER A 64 -14.14 -23.77 4.35
N ARG A 65 -14.82 -23.47 3.23
CA ARG A 65 -14.34 -23.84 1.88
C ARG A 65 -13.01 -23.18 1.51
N LEU A 66 -12.66 -22.08 2.19
CA LEU A 66 -11.43 -21.31 2.01
C LEU A 66 -10.45 -21.47 3.18
N GLU A 67 -10.50 -22.60 3.90
CA GLU A 67 -9.57 -22.85 5.00
C GLU A 67 -8.10 -22.81 4.57
N TRP A 68 -7.82 -23.24 3.33
CA TRP A 68 -6.49 -23.11 2.74
C TRP A 68 -6.02 -21.66 2.59
N LEU A 69 -6.95 -20.72 2.39
CA LEU A 69 -6.66 -19.29 2.30
C LEU A 69 -6.46 -18.70 3.70
N ARG A 70 -7.19 -19.20 4.71
CA ARG A 70 -6.98 -18.83 6.11
C ARG A 70 -5.57 -19.22 6.58
N GLY A 71 -5.06 -20.38 6.17
CA GLY A 71 -3.67 -20.77 6.44
C GLY A 71 -2.67 -19.75 5.91
N ALA A 72 -2.82 -19.32 4.66
CA ALA A 72 -1.97 -18.29 4.07
C ALA A 72 -2.10 -16.92 4.75
N VAL A 73 -3.29 -16.56 5.26
CA VAL A 73 -3.49 -15.35 6.06
C VAL A 73 -2.67 -15.40 7.36
N CYS A 74 -2.57 -16.57 8.01
CA CYS A 74 -1.75 -16.71 9.21
C CYS A 74 -0.27 -16.48 8.93
N GLU A 75 0.26 -17.08 7.85
CA GLU A 75 1.65 -16.90 7.41
C GLU A 75 1.93 -15.41 7.12
N TYR A 76 1.06 -14.76 6.36
CA TYR A 76 1.20 -13.34 6.02
C TYR A 76 1.11 -12.42 7.26
N ILE A 77 0.31 -12.76 8.27
CA ILE A 77 0.28 -12.00 9.53
C ILE A 77 1.61 -12.11 10.28
N GLU A 78 2.22 -13.29 10.31
CA GLU A 78 3.51 -13.50 10.98
C GLU A 78 4.61 -12.67 10.32
N GLU A 79 4.60 -12.59 8.98
CA GLU A 79 5.52 -11.77 8.21
C GLU A 79 5.29 -10.27 8.44
N GLU A 80 4.05 -9.78 8.35
CA GLU A 80 3.74 -8.34 8.41
C GLU A 80 3.74 -7.70 9.82
N TYR A 81 3.91 -8.50 10.88
CA TYR A 81 3.76 -8.02 12.25
C TYR A 81 4.86 -7.02 12.64
N GLY A 82 4.45 -5.76 12.89
CA GLY A 82 5.32 -4.69 13.34
C GLY A 82 5.96 -3.87 12.22
N HIS A 83 5.64 -4.13 10.94
CA HIS A 83 6.15 -3.37 9.81
C HIS A 83 5.82 -1.87 9.87
N GLU A 84 4.73 -1.49 10.54
CA GLU A 84 4.38 -0.08 10.73
C GLU A 84 5.44 0.68 11.56
N GLN A 85 6.19 -0.02 12.42
CA GLN A 85 7.25 0.59 13.22
C GLN A 85 8.44 1.03 12.36
N TRP A 86 8.75 0.27 11.29
CA TRP A 86 9.81 0.65 10.35
C TRP A 86 9.54 2.01 9.72
N ILE A 87 8.28 2.32 9.41
CA ILE A 87 7.89 3.59 8.83
C ILE A 87 8.10 4.74 9.83
N LEU A 88 7.74 4.54 11.11
CA LEU A 88 7.98 5.54 12.15
C LEU A 88 9.48 5.78 12.39
N ASP A 89 10.28 4.72 12.34
CA ASP A 89 11.73 4.82 12.45
C ASP A 89 12.36 5.55 11.24
N ASP A 90 11.85 5.29 10.04
CA ASP A 90 12.27 5.98 8.81
C ASP A 90 11.92 7.48 8.86
N ILE A 91 10.72 7.85 9.31
CA ILE A 91 10.31 9.25 9.52
C ILE A 91 11.25 9.94 10.53
N LYS A 92 11.58 9.26 11.63
CA LYS A 92 12.52 9.76 12.63
C LYS A 92 13.93 9.94 12.04
N ALA A 93 14.38 9.01 11.20
CA ALA A 93 15.67 9.10 10.52
C ALA A 93 15.73 10.22 9.49
N CYS A 94 14.58 10.59 8.90
CA CYS A 94 14.41 11.79 8.07
C CYS A 94 14.38 13.11 8.88
N GLY A 95 14.38 13.05 10.22
CA GLY A 95 14.25 14.22 11.10
C GLY A 95 12.80 14.67 11.33
N GLY A 96 11.81 13.86 10.94
CA GLY A 96 10.39 14.13 11.14
C GLY A 96 9.88 13.80 12.55
N ASP A 97 8.73 14.36 12.90
CA ASP A 97 8.03 14.08 14.16
C ASP A 97 7.16 12.82 14.03
N TRP A 98 7.79 11.66 14.25
CA TRP A 98 7.12 10.36 14.20
C TRP A 98 6.01 10.20 15.26
N GLN A 99 6.07 10.92 16.38
CA GLN A 99 5.04 10.85 17.43
C GLN A 99 3.77 11.55 16.96
N ALA A 100 3.91 12.74 16.36
CA ALA A 100 2.80 13.45 15.75
C ALA A 100 2.14 12.64 14.62
N VAL A 101 2.91 11.87 13.84
CA VAL A 101 2.37 10.95 12.83
C VAL A 101 1.59 9.80 13.48
N ARG A 102 2.18 9.13 14.48
CA ARG A 102 1.55 8.00 15.18
C ARG A 102 0.18 8.36 15.76
N ASP A 103 0.13 9.53 16.39
CA ASP A 103 -1.04 10.03 17.13
C ASP A 103 -1.95 10.93 16.26
N GLY A 104 -1.58 11.13 14.98
CA GLY A 104 -2.26 11.96 14.00
C GLY A 104 -3.37 11.24 13.22
N ARG A 105 -3.76 11.85 12.09
CA ARG A 105 -4.81 11.32 11.20
C ARG A 105 -4.30 11.19 9.75
N PRO A 106 -4.74 10.15 9.02
CA PRO A 106 -4.47 10.03 7.59
C PRO A 106 -5.13 11.14 6.78
N ALA A 107 -4.70 11.27 5.53
CA ALA A 107 -5.49 11.97 4.53
C ALA A 107 -6.79 11.19 4.22
N LEU A 108 -7.82 11.91 3.78
CA LEU A 108 -9.15 11.35 3.51
C LEU A 108 -9.12 10.09 2.63
N PRO A 109 -8.32 9.99 1.54
CA PRO A 109 -8.31 8.78 0.73
C PRO A 109 -7.85 7.53 1.50
N ILE A 110 -6.88 7.66 2.40
CA ILE A 110 -6.41 6.55 3.24
C ILE A 110 -7.42 6.22 4.33
N GLU A 111 -8.05 7.23 4.95
CA GLU A 111 -9.15 7.01 5.91
C GLU A 111 -10.28 6.18 5.26
N LEU A 112 -10.71 6.59 4.07
CA LEU A 112 -11.76 5.90 3.33
C LEU A 112 -11.34 4.52 2.85
N MET A 113 -10.07 4.32 2.48
CA MET A 113 -9.55 3.02 2.08
C MET A 113 -9.63 2.02 3.22
N VAL A 114 -9.17 2.40 4.41
CA VAL A 114 -9.22 1.55 5.61
C VAL A 114 -10.67 1.26 6.00
N ALA A 115 -11.53 2.29 6.03
CA ALA A 115 -12.95 2.13 6.37
C ALA A 115 -13.67 1.18 5.38
N TYR A 116 -13.42 1.35 4.08
CA TYR A 116 -13.97 0.49 3.04
C TYR A 116 -13.53 -0.98 3.21
N LEU A 117 -12.25 -1.23 3.49
CA LEU A 117 -11.74 -2.60 3.64
C LEU A 117 -12.33 -3.31 4.86
N TYR A 118 -12.45 -2.62 6.00
CA TYR A 118 -13.16 -3.17 7.15
C TYR A 118 -14.63 -3.46 6.83
N ASP A 119 -15.29 -2.61 6.04
CA ASP A 119 -16.68 -2.80 5.65
C ASP A 119 -16.88 -4.00 4.70
N VAL A 120 -15.99 -4.15 3.71
CA VAL A 120 -15.95 -5.31 2.80
C VAL A 120 -15.82 -6.60 3.58
N ILE A 121 -14.93 -6.63 4.58
CA ILE A 121 -14.78 -7.79 5.46
C ILE A 121 -16.06 -7.97 6.30
N ALA A 122 -16.58 -6.91 6.90
CA ALA A 122 -17.64 -7.02 7.88
C ALA A 122 -19.01 -7.39 7.29
N ARG A 123 -19.35 -6.84 6.13
CA ARG A 123 -20.68 -6.96 5.52
C ARG A 123 -20.66 -7.58 4.12
N GLY A 124 -19.52 -7.56 3.44
CA GLY A 124 -19.35 -8.07 2.08
C GLY A 124 -18.67 -9.45 2.03
N ASN A 125 -17.91 -9.67 0.96
CA ASN A 125 -17.09 -10.87 0.79
C ASN A 125 -15.66 -10.59 1.34
N PRO A 126 -15.22 -11.28 2.41
CA PRO A 126 -13.90 -11.05 3.01
C PRO A 126 -12.73 -11.33 2.06
N VAL A 127 -12.91 -12.17 1.03
CA VAL A 127 -11.90 -12.41 0.01
C VAL A 127 -11.57 -11.13 -0.78
N GLY A 128 -12.47 -10.14 -0.78
CA GLY A 128 -12.20 -8.83 -1.35
C GLY A 128 -10.95 -8.15 -0.77
N LEU A 129 -10.52 -8.47 0.47
CA LEU A 129 -9.29 -7.92 1.05
C LEU A 129 -8.06 -8.22 0.18
N PHE A 130 -8.03 -9.35 -0.52
CA PHE A 130 -6.91 -9.71 -1.40
C PHE A 130 -6.78 -8.73 -2.60
N GLY A 131 -7.83 -7.98 -2.93
CA GLY A 131 -7.72 -6.85 -3.85
C GLY A 131 -6.78 -5.74 -3.35
N MET A 132 -6.74 -5.48 -2.04
CA MET A 132 -5.76 -4.56 -1.44
C MET A 132 -4.34 -5.12 -1.59
N VAL A 133 -4.14 -6.41 -1.28
CA VAL A 133 -2.84 -7.08 -1.39
C VAL A 133 -2.28 -6.97 -2.81
N ASN A 134 -3.11 -7.21 -3.83
CA ASN A 134 -2.71 -7.01 -5.23
C ASN A 134 -2.16 -5.60 -5.51
N VAL A 135 -2.81 -4.57 -4.95
CA VAL A 135 -2.42 -3.18 -5.21
C VAL A 135 -1.16 -2.83 -4.42
N LEU A 136 -1.12 -3.15 -3.13
CA LEU A 136 -0.02 -2.74 -2.26
C LEU A 136 1.26 -3.51 -2.60
N GLU A 137 1.23 -4.83 -2.70
CA GLU A 137 2.41 -5.64 -3.10
C GLU A 137 2.87 -5.28 -4.53
N GLY A 138 1.93 -5.22 -5.47
CA GLY A 138 2.25 -4.95 -6.89
C GLY A 138 2.78 -3.54 -7.15
N THR A 139 2.36 -2.54 -6.36
CA THR A 139 2.85 -1.16 -6.48
C THR A 139 4.12 -0.94 -5.67
N SER A 140 4.22 -1.54 -4.47
CA SER A 140 5.40 -1.46 -3.61
C SER A 140 6.64 -1.97 -4.32
N ILE A 141 6.59 -3.08 -5.06
CA ILE A 141 7.73 -3.59 -5.85
C ILE A 141 8.28 -2.53 -6.82
N ALA A 142 7.40 -1.91 -7.60
CA ALA A 142 7.79 -0.99 -8.67
C ALA A 142 8.33 0.34 -8.12
N LEU A 143 7.68 0.88 -7.08
CA LEU A 143 8.11 2.12 -6.43
C LEU A 143 9.34 1.90 -5.55
N ALA A 144 9.35 0.88 -4.70
CA ALA A 144 10.41 0.65 -3.73
C ALA A 144 11.74 0.29 -4.42
N THR A 145 11.73 -0.62 -5.39
CA THR A 145 12.99 -1.09 -6.01
C THR A 145 13.70 0.02 -6.80
N GLN A 146 12.95 0.83 -7.55
CA GLN A 146 13.53 1.84 -8.43
C GLN A 146 13.66 3.21 -7.76
N ALA A 147 12.70 3.61 -6.94
CA ALA A 147 12.72 4.94 -6.33
C ALA A 147 13.57 4.99 -5.05
N ALA A 148 13.66 3.92 -4.24
CA ALA A 148 14.37 4.01 -2.95
C ALA A 148 15.84 4.43 -3.11
N GLY A 149 16.59 3.78 -4.00
CA GLY A 149 18.00 4.14 -4.26
C GLY A 149 18.16 5.55 -4.84
N THR A 150 17.24 5.98 -5.71
CA THR A 150 17.26 7.34 -6.26
C THR A 150 16.91 8.39 -5.20
N ILE A 151 15.86 8.16 -4.39
CA ILE A 151 15.46 9.06 -3.31
C ILE A 151 16.58 9.18 -2.28
N GLN A 152 17.18 8.06 -1.89
CA GLN A 152 18.26 8.02 -0.92
C GLN A 152 19.46 8.85 -1.38
N SER A 153 19.92 8.64 -2.62
CA SER A 153 21.06 9.38 -3.17
C SER A 153 20.76 10.86 -3.39
N THR A 154 19.58 11.21 -3.90
CA THR A 154 19.18 12.62 -4.13
C THR A 154 19.03 13.39 -2.82
N LEU A 155 18.48 12.77 -1.76
CA LEU A 155 18.23 13.44 -0.47
C LEU A 155 19.39 13.31 0.53
N ALA A 156 20.44 12.54 0.19
CA ALA A 156 21.56 12.23 1.08
C ALA A 156 21.12 11.70 2.46
N LEU A 157 20.09 10.85 2.47
CA LEU A 157 19.51 10.26 3.67
C LEU A 157 20.25 8.96 4.06
N PRO A 158 20.33 8.63 5.37
CA PRO A 158 20.99 7.41 5.82
C PRO A 158 20.16 6.15 5.51
N ASP A 159 20.80 4.97 5.44
CA ASP A 159 20.12 3.69 5.16
C ASP A 159 18.92 3.41 6.09
N ARG A 160 19.03 3.83 7.36
CA ARG A 160 17.97 3.71 8.37
C ARG A 160 16.74 4.61 8.13
N ALA A 161 16.70 5.35 7.02
CA ALA A 161 15.53 6.11 6.55
C ALA A 161 14.77 5.37 5.43
N PHE A 162 15.16 4.14 5.12
CA PHE A 162 14.60 3.32 4.05
C PHE A 162 14.30 1.89 4.51
N SER A 163 14.19 1.62 5.80
CA SER A 163 13.87 0.27 6.31
C SER A 163 12.55 -0.25 5.75
N TYR A 164 11.53 0.60 5.61
CA TYR A 164 10.24 0.25 5.03
C TYR A 164 10.34 -0.05 3.52
N LEU A 165 10.95 0.83 2.73
CA LEU A 165 11.06 0.63 1.29
C LEU A 165 12.01 -0.53 0.94
N SER A 166 13.09 -0.72 1.70
CA SER A 166 14.08 -1.76 1.40
C SER A 166 13.56 -3.17 1.70
N SER A 167 12.76 -3.33 2.76
CA SER A 167 12.13 -4.61 3.09
C SER A 167 11.15 -5.04 2.00
N HIS A 168 10.28 -4.13 1.54
CA HIS A 168 9.29 -4.41 0.51
C HIS A 168 9.92 -4.59 -0.90
N GLY A 169 11.05 -3.93 -1.20
CA GLY A 169 11.73 -4.13 -2.49
C GLY A 169 12.25 -5.55 -2.74
N ALA A 170 12.70 -6.26 -1.70
CA ALA A 170 13.28 -7.60 -1.80
C ALA A 170 12.28 -8.73 -1.46
N LEU A 171 11.39 -8.52 -0.49
CA LEU A 171 10.41 -9.51 -0.04
C LEU A 171 9.23 -9.67 -1.02
N ASP A 172 8.83 -8.59 -1.68
CA ASP A 172 7.56 -8.59 -2.41
C ASP A 172 7.57 -9.43 -3.72
N GLN A 173 8.74 -9.79 -4.27
CA GLN A 173 8.79 -10.67 -5.47
C GLN A 173 8.28 -12.08 -5.15
N ASP A 174 8.72 -12.63 -4.02
CA ASP A 174 8.26 -13.95 -3.55
C ASP A 174 6.80 -13.85 -3.07
N HIS A 175 6.40 -12.73 -2.45
CA HIS A 175 5.01 -12.47 -2.10
C HIS A 175 4.11 -12.48 -3.33
N MET A 176 4.51 -11.86 -4.44
CA MET A 176 3.70 -11.86 -5.66
C MET A 176 3.59 -13.25 -6.32
N VAL A 177 4.62 -14.09 -6.20
CA VAL A 177 4.53 -15.51 -6.64
C VAL A 177 3.54 -16.28 -5.79
N THR A 178 3.60 -16.12 -4.46
CA THR A 178 2.66 -16.75 -3.52
C THR A 178 1.24 -16.23 -3.74
N TYR A 179 1.07 -14.93 -3.85
CA TYR A 179 -0.20 -14.26 -4.14
C TYR A 179 -0.81 -14.78 -5.44
N LYS A 180 -0.02 -14.85 -6.53
CA LYS A 180 -0.48 -15.44 -7.80
C LYS A 180 -1.00 -16.86 -7.61
N ARG A 181 -0.24 -17.72 -6.91
CA ARG A 181 -0.66 -19.11 -6.63
C ARG A 181 -1.97 -19.19 -5.85
N LEU A 182 -2.17 -18.31 -4.86
CA LEU A 182 -3.39 -18.25 -4.07
C LEU A 182 -4.58 -17.79 -4.92
N MET A 183 -4.40 -16.73 -5.71
CA MET A 183 -5.45 -16.19 -6.57
C MET A 183 -5.85 -17.20 -7.65
N ASP A 184 -4.90 -17.90 -8.28
CA ASP A 184 -5.20 -18.92 -9.28
C ASP A 184 -5.97 -20.13 -8.71
N ARG A 185 -6.07 -20.25 -7.39
CA ARG A 185 -6.85 -21.29 -6.69
C ARG A 185 -8.29 -20.85 -6.39
N LEU A 186 -8.64 -19.57 -6.56
CA LEU A 186 -10.02 -19.09 -6.41
C LEU A 186 -10.83 -19.47 -7.66
N ASP A 187 -11.84 -20.32 -7.48
CA ASP A 187 -12.73 -20.82 -8.53
C ASP A 187 -14.15 -20.23 -8.46
N ASP A 188 -14.56 -19.73 -7.29
CA ASP A 188 -15.83 -19.05 -7.09
C ASP A 188 -15.86 -17.68 -7.77
N ALA A 189 -16.83 -17.48 -8.67
CA ALA A 189 -16.95 -16.26 -9.46
C ALA A 189 -17.27 -15.01 -8.61
N ASP A 190 -17.89 -15.17 -7.43
CA ASP A 190 -18.24 -14.06 -6.54
C ASP A 190 -17.00 -13.62 -5.74
N ASP A 191 -16.15 -14.56 -5.33
CA ASP A 191 -14.84 -14.26 -4.74
C ASP A 191 -13.95 -13.49 -5.74
N GLN A 192 -13.87 -13.98 -6.97
CA GLN A 192 -13.09 -13.34 -8.04
C GLN A 192 -13.56 -11.90 -8.30
N ARG A 193 -14.89 -11.69 -8.40
CA ARG A 193 -15.46 -10.35 -8.59
C ARG A 193 -15.18 -9.44 -7.38
N ALA A 194 -15.24 -9.96 -6.16
CA ALA A 194 -14.94 -9.19 -4.95
C ALA A 194 -13.49 -8.69 -4.94
N VAL A 195 -12.52 -9.55 -5.28
CA VAL A 195 -11.09 -9.18 -5.38
C VAL A 195 -10.88 -8.10 -6.44
N ILE A 196 -11.43 -8.28 -7.65
CA ILE A 196 -11.27 -7.30 -8.73
C ILE A 196 -11.86 -5.95 -8.33
N TYR A 197 -13.08 -5.94 -7.79
CA TYR A 197 -13.75 -4.70 -7.40
C TYR A 197 -12.97 -3.97 -6.30
N ALA A 198 -12.55 -4.69 -5.25
CA ALA A 198 -11.75 -4.11 -4.19
C ALA A 198 -10.41 -3.57 -4.69
N ALA A 199 -9.72 -4.28 -5.60
CA ALA A 199 -8.49 -3.78 -6.20
C ALA A 199 -8.70 -2.45 -6.93
N LYS A 200 -9.81 -2.30 -7.68
CA LYS A 200 -10.14 -1.03 -8.36
C LYS A 200 -10.41 0.12 -7.39
N VAL A 201 -11.15 -0.15 -6.32
CA VAL A 201 -11.42 0.85 -5.27
C VAL A 201 -10.12 1.28 -4.58
N VAL A 202 -9.27 0.32 -4.21
CA VAL A 202 -7.98 0.58 -3.58
C VAL A 202 -7.05 1.35 -4.51
N TYR A 203 -6.92 0.96 -5.79
CA TYR A 203 -6.13 1.74 -6.76
C TYR A 203 -6.59 3.19 -6.85
N ARG A 204 -7.91 3.42 -6.90
CA ARG A 204 -8.46 4.78 -6.97
C ARG A 204 -8.10 5.60 -5.73
N LEU A 205 -8.37 5.08 -4.53
CA LEU A 205 -8.08 5.80 -3.29
C LEU A 205 -6.58 6.02 -3.08
N TYR A 206 -5.76 5.05 -3.49
CA TYR A 206 -4.31 5.18 -3.43
C TYR A 206 -3.79 6.20 -4.44
N THR A 207 -4.36 6.25 -5.65
CA THR A 207 -4.11 7.31 -6.64
C THR A 207 -4.45 8.68 -6.08
N ASP A 208 -5.62 8.84 -5.47
CA ASP A 208 -6.06 10.09 -4.87
C ASP A 208 -5.13 10.52 -3.71
N MET A 209 -4.61 9.56 -2.92
CA MET A 209 -3.60 9.84 -1.90
C MET A 209 -2.32 10.42 -2.53
N PHE A 210 -1.75 9.78 -3.55
CA PHE A 210 -0.54 10.29 -4.20
C PHE A 210 -0.76 11.65 -4.88
N GLN A 211 -1.94 11.90 -5.44
CA GLN A 211 -2.28 13.21 -6.00
C GLN A 211 -2.29 14.33 -4.95
N GLY A 212 -2.61 13.99 -3.69
CA GLY A 212 -2.59 14.91 -2.56
C GLY A 212 -1.22 15.14 -1.92
N LEU A 213 -0.18 14.40 -2.33
CA LEU A 213 1.17 14.60 -1.79
C LEU A 213 1.83 15.86 -2.37
N PRO A 214 2.65 16.58 -1.57
CA PRO A 214 3.38 17.72 -2.07
C PRO A 214 4.41 17.30 -3.14
N ARG A 215 4.62 18.15 -4.15
CA ARG A 215 5.62 17.93 -5.19
C ARG A 215 6.88 18.75 -4.93
N ALA A 216 8.02 18.23 -5.37
CA ALA A 216 9.28 18.97 -5.33
C ALA A 216 9.16 20.28 -6.14
N GLY A 217 9.49 21.42 -5.51
CA GLY A 217 9.51 22.74 -6.17
C GLY A 217 8.19 23.52 -6.21
N LEU A 218 7.08 22.97 -5.70
CA LEU A 218 5.87 23.76 -5.43
C LEU A 218 5.89 24.19 -3.96
N GLN A 219 6.43 25.38 -3.70
CA GLN A 219 6.19 26.07 -2.43
C GLN A 219 4.67 26.33 -2.36
N GLU A 220 3.95 25.63 -1.50
CA GLU A 220 2.62 26.07 -1.11
C GLU A 220 2.76 27.47 -0.55
N VAL A 221 2.17 28.45 -1.24
CA VAL A 221 1.99 29.79 -0.71
C VAL A 221 1.14 29.61 0.55
N ARG A 222 1.79 29.58 1.72
CA ARG A 222 1.11 29.70 3.00
C ARG A 222 0.35 31.02 2.95
N HIS A 223 -0.95 30.96 2.69
CA HIS A 223 -1.84 32.07 2.95
C HIS A 223 -1.82 32.28 4.46
N ALA A 224 -0.92 33.15 4.91
CA ALA A 224 -0.99 33.76 6.22
C ALA A 224 -2.32 34.51 6.27
N LEU A 225 -3.31 33.93 6.95
CA LEU A 225 -4.50 34.66 7.36
C LEU A 225 -4.04 35.71 8.37
N ALA A 226 -4.03 36.96 7.94
CA ALA A 226 -3.91 38.15 8.77
C ALA A 226 -5.23 38.46 9.47
#